data_AF-A0A416K0X3-F1
#
_entry.id   AF-A0A416K0X3-F1
#
_cell.length_a   1.000
_cell.length_b   1.000
_cell.length_c   1.000
_cell.angle_alpha   90.00
_cell.angle_beta   90.00
_cell.angle_gamma   90.00
#
_symmetry.space_group_name_H-M   'P 1'
#
loop_
_entity.id
_entity.type
_entity.pdbx_description
1 polymer ?
#
loop_
_entity_poly.entity_id
_entity_poly.type
_entity_poly.pdbx_seq_one_letter_code
_entity_poly.pdbx_strand_id
1 'polypeptide(L)'
;MEIIGGVTAVPFGLLACRIDGREVQITELGENGFAFRTAESIAMEKNEDHRIEVSFYHMVQGQYETVRIRGIQRSPVITLEREERWYRVYSVDVQQEDYRREVRELVLWYDRYIRLKCTCDDGELAGHLTGYPAELDEVYGKSFEEQKENWFGAVVTDSSNMTDRVGFADCALPAAKICGREVMAVVEGMELALELDGPKWYDCYLKEKLAEVSRQYWDAGGLGKYPLAKRLPDRIYIGNQFCPCLFPTDEQLFRMLEKAERDGLSVTVVFPYMAEGAVGEMKKLLMQLDQWCQKPGIETHVNPGKNRHLEKLELVINDLGMVVMAEELKLKNLTLSMGTLLNRRRKDPRMVYKLGKKELFNENSLNAEFYRQYVRNEWNIHRVEWESCGYQQNIGGRQDFFGDDAGIASSIHIPYYQTNTSEYCTLYAICANGDSGKQNRVEHCPHYCEKYAFLYPDHLKMIGKGNSLFAFDLEILRNQEILRNYREQGVDRLVIHLL
;
A
#
# COMPACT_ATOMS: atom_id res chain seq x y z
N MET A 1 -47.83 -7.67 -0.90
CA MET A 1 -47.95 -6.38 -1.61
C MET A 1 -47.22 -6.50 -2.94
N GLU A 2 -47.81 -6.05 -4.05
CA GLU A 2 -47.11 -6.00 -5.33
C GLU A 2 -46.21 -4.75 -5.39
N ILE A 3 -44.92 -4.93 -5.66
CA ILE A 3 -43.96 -3.84 -5.84
C ILE A 3 -44.03 -3.41 -7.31
N ILE A 4 -44.48 -2.18 -7.55
CA ILE A 4 -44.69 -1.68 -8.91
C ILE A 4 -43.31 -1.36 -9.52
N GLY A 5 -43.00 -2.01 -10.65
CA GLY A 5 -41.72 -1.84 -11.34
C GLY A 5 -40.53 -2.35 -10.52
N GLY A 6 -40.75 -3.35 -9.66
CA GLY A 6 -39.75 -3.89 -8.75
C GLY A 6 -38.47 -4.34 -9.45
N VAL A 7 -37.33 -3.80 -9.01
CA VAL A 7 -36.00 -4.25 -9.42
C VAL A 7 -35.49 -5.26 -8.39
N THR A 8 -35.12 -6.44 -8.86
CA THR A 8 -34.53 -7.49 -8.03
C THR A 8 -33.02 -7.53 -8.19
N ALA A 9 -32.33 -8.16 -7.24
CA ALA A 9 -30.87 -8.35 -7.28
C ALA A 9 -30.05 -7.05 -7.41
N VAL A 10 -30.53 -5.96 -6.81
CA VAL A 10 -29.74 -4.73 -6.66
C VAL A 10 -28.45 -5.07 -5.90
N PRO A 11 -27.27 -4.70 -6.41
CA PRO A 11 -26.01 -4.95 -5.72
C PRO A 11 -26.01 -4.35 -4.31
N PHE A 12 -25.56 -5.14 -3.32
CA PHE A 12 -25.54 -4.72 -1.90
C PHE A 12 -24.69 -3.47 -1.64
N GLY A 13 -23.75 -3.14 -2.53
CA GLY A 13 -22.94 -1.93 -2.44
C GLY A 13 -23.64 -0.64 -2.91
N LEU A 14 -24.86 -0.74 -3.43
CA LEU A 14 -25.65 0.43 -3.88
C LEU A 14 -26.80 0.77 -2.93
N LEU A 15 -27.18 -0.18 -2.07
CA LEU A 15 -28.36 -0.09 -1.23
C LEU A 15 -28.13 -0.86 0.06
N ALA A 16 -28.33 -0.21 1.20
CA ALA A 16 -28.34 -0.84 2.51
C ALA A 16 -29.64 -0.50 3.24
N CYS A 17 -30.17 -1.43 4.04
CA CYS A 17 -31.37 -1.20 4.83
C CYS A 17 -31.13 -1.65 6.27
N ARG A 18 -31.56 -0.84 7.23
CA ARG A 18 -31.53 -1.16 8.65
C ARG A 18 -32.92 -1.07 9.25
N ILE A 19 -33.29 -2.11 9.99
CA ILE A 19 -34.52 -2.16 10.78
C ILE A 19 -34.10 -2.32 12.25
N ASP A 20 -34.42 -1.31 13.06
CA ASP A 20 -34.05 -1.23 14.48
C ASP A 20 -32.53 -1.39 14.73
N GLY A 21 -31.74 -0.88 13.78
CA GLY A 21 -30.28 -0.97 13.81
C GLY A 21 -29.69 -2.29 13.29
N ARG A 22 -30.51 -3.29 12.95
CA ARG A 22 -30.07 -4.52 12.30
C ARG A 22 -30.10 -4.37 10.79
N GLU A 23 -29.00 -4.69 10.12
CA GLU A 23 -28.93 -4.67 8.66
C GLU A 23 -29.73 -5.84 8.06
N VAL A 24 -30.59 -5.54 7.08
CA VAL A 24 -31.43 -6.52 6.38
C VAL A 24 -31.16 -6.46 4.88
N GLN A 25 -31.28 -7.62 4.22
CA GLN A 25 -31.06 -7.70 2.78
C GLN A 25 -32.37 -7.45 2.03
N ILE A 26 -32.41 -6.34 1.29
CA ILE A 26 -33.47 -6.05 0.32
C ILE A 26 -33.37 -7.06 -0.84
N THR A 27 -34.50 -7.68 -1.18
CA THR A 27 -34.62 -8.65 -2.28
C THR A 27 -35.28 -8.04 -3.51
N GLU A 28 -36.13 -7.02 -3.32
CA GLU A 28 -36.86 -6.33 -4.37
C GLU A 28 -37.09 -4.86 -3.95
N LEU A 29 -36.87 -3.93 -4.87
CA LEU A 29 -36.97 -2.49 -4.62
C LEU A 29 -37.90 -1.84 -5.66
N GLY A 30 -38.85 -1.02 -5.21
CA GLY A 30 -39.67 -0.19 -6.09
C GLY A 30 -40.11 1.12 -5.44
N GLU A 31 -40.76 1.97 -6.21
CA GLU A 31 -41.17 3.31 -5.76
C GLU A 31 -42.28 3.27 -4.68
N ASN A 32 -43.07 2.20 -4.65
CA ASN A 32 -44.14 2.03 -3.67
C ASN A 32 -43.69 1.21 -2.44
N GLY A 33 -42.43 0.80 -2.37
CA GLY A 33 -41.93 0.01 -1.26
C GLY A 33 -40.83 -0.97 -1.65
N PHE A 34 -40.46 -1.82 -0.70
CA PHE A 34 -39.41 -2.82 -0.90
C PHE A 34 -39.74 -4.11 -0.16
N ALA A 35 -39.16 -5.21 -0.63
CA ALA A 35 -39.18 -6.49 0.06
C ALA A 35 -37.78 -6.81 0.57
N PHE A 36 -37.71 -7.46 1.73
CA PHE A 36 -36.47 -7.89 2.32
C PHE A 36 -36.64 -9.26 2.97
N ARG A 37 -35.51 -9.93 3.22
CA ARG A 37 -35.51 -11.24 3.88
C ARG A 37 -34.71 -11.24 5.17
N THR A 38 -35.17 -12.03 6.14
CA THR A 38 -34.48 -12.29 7.40
C THR A 38 -34.52 -13.78 7.73
N ALA A 39 -33.52 -14.27 8.46
CA ALA A 39 -33.51 -15.64 9.00
C ALA A 39 -34.47 -15.76 10.19
N GLU A 40 -34.42 -14.78 11.10
CA GLU A 40 -35.27 -14.70 12.29
C GLU A 40 -36.55 -13.90 12.03
N SER A 41 -37.63 -14.21 12.75
CA SER A 41 -38.85 -13.41 12.69
C SER A 41 -38.59 -12.01 13.24
N ILE A 42 -39.06 -10.99 12.54
CA ILE A 42 -39.18 -9.65 13.11
C ILE A 42 -40.31 -9.70 14.15
N ALA A 43 -40.03 -9.22 15.36
CA ALA A 43 -41.03 -9.10 16.40
C ALA A 43 -42.09 -8.10 15.93
N MET A 44 -43.25 -8.58 15.50
CA MET A 44 -44.38 -7.76 15.07
C MET A 44 -45.31 -7.45 16.23
N GLU A 45 -44.77 -7.28 17.44
CA GLU A 45 -45.60 -7.00 18.60
C GLU A 45 -46.37 -5.68 18.37
N LYS A 46 -47.67 -5.75 18.67
CA LYS A 46 -48.67 -4.78 18.21
C LYS A 46 -48.25 -3.35 18.55
N ASN A 47 -48.04 -2.54 17.50
CA ASN A 47 -47.78 -1.09 17.53
C ASN A 47 -46.37 -0.64 17.96
N GLU A 48 -45.31 -1.42 17.71
CA GLU A 48 -43.96 -0.86 17.79
C GLU A 48 -43.60 -0.04 16.54
N ASP A 49 -43.11 1.19 16.76
CA ASP A 49 -42.54 2.05 15.72
C ASP A 49 -41.16 1.50 15.31
N HIS A 50 -41.12 0.60 14.34
CA HIS A 50 -39.85 0.13 13.77
C HIS A 50 -39.09 1.30 13.14
N ARG A 51 -37.82 1.47 13.54
CA ARG A 51 -36.92 2.44 12.92
C ARG A 51 -36.34 1.82 11.65
N ILE A 52 -36.90 2.21 10.51
CA ILE A 52 -36.46 1.77 9.20
C ILE A 52 -35.62 2.87 8.54
N GLU A 53 -34.38 2.54 8.18
CA GLU A 53 -33.45 3.42 7.47
C GLU A 53 -33.00 2.73 6.19
N VAL A 54 -33.18 3.39 5.04
CA VAL A 54 -32.72 2.89 3.75
C VAL A 54 -31.67 3.86 3.22
N SER A 55 -30.45 3.36 3.02
CA SER A 55 -29.31 4.12 2.52
C SER A 55 -29.07 3.81 1.04
N PHE A 56 -29.13 4.83 0.20
CA PHE A 56 -28.93 4.77 -1.25
C PHE A 56 -27.57 5.34 -1.63
N TYR A 57 -26.79 4.63 -2.43
CA TYR A 57 -25.49 5.12 -2.90
C TYR A 57 -25.65 6.03 -4.12
N HIS A 58 -25.20 7.28 -4.00
CA HIS A 58 -25.12 8.20 -5.13
C HIS A 58 -23.77 8.07 -5.84
N MET A 59 -23.78 7.52 -7.05
CA MET A 59 -22.58 7.26 -7.85
C MET A 59 -21.71 8.52 -8.07
N VAL A 60 -22.34 9.64 -8.43
CA VAL A 60 -21.62 10.90 -8.73
C VAL A 60 -21.02 11.54 -7.48
N GLN A 61 -21.74 11.48 -6.36
CA GLN A 61 -21.28 12.09 -5.10
C GLN A 61 -20.34 11.16 -4.33
N GLY A 62 -20.34 9.86 -4.63
CA GLY A 62 -19.51 8.86 -3.95
C GLY A 62 -19.89 8.65 -2.48
N GLN A 63 -21.16 8.84 -2.13
CA GLN A 63 -21.66 8.76 -0.75
C GLN A 63 -23.06 8.16 -0.67
N TYR A 64 -23.44 7.73 0.53
CA TYR A 64 -24.79 7.25 0.81
C TYR A 64 -25.67 8.38 1.31
N GLU A 65 -26.88 8.48 0.78
CA GLU A 65 -27.98 9.26 1.36
C GLU A 65 -28.91 8.31 2.12
N THR A 66 -29.22 8.63 3.38
CA THR A 66 -30.06 7.78 4.22
C THR A 66 -31.46 8.37 4.36
N VAL A 67 -32.45 7.68 3.79
CA VAL A 67 -33.86 8.00 3.99
C VAL A 67 -34.38 7.25 5.21
N ARG A 68 -34.92 7.99 6.17
CA ARG A 68 -35.64 7.41 7.30
C ARG A 68 -37.09 7.23 6.91
N ILE A 69 -37.57 5.98 6.92
CA ILE A 69 -38.95 5.70 6.55
C ILE A 69 -39.87 6.11 7.69
N ARG A 70 -40.79 7.03 7.41
CA ARG A 70 -41.73 7.62 8.34
C ARG A 70 -43.15 7.41 7.86
N GLY A 71 -44.02 7.12 8.82
CA GLY A 71 -45.45 7.18 8.62
C GLY A 71 -45.96 8.59 8.34
N ILE A 72 -46.74 8.78 7.27
CA ILE A 72 -47.44 10.06 7.03
C ILE A 72 -48.61 10.23 8.03
N GLN A 73 -49.26 9.12 8.42
CA GLN A 73 -50.36 9.09 9.41
C GLN A 73 -50.27 7.92 10.41
N ARG A 74 -49.49 6.88 10.11
CA ARG A 74 -49.24 5.67 10.94
C ARG A 74 -47.86 5.11 10.62
N SER A 75 -47.26 4.41 11.58
CA SER A 75 -45.99 3.69 11.45
C SER A 75 -45.89 2.87 10.16
N PRO A 76 -44.71 2.78 9.53
CA PRO A 76 -44.53 2.00 8.31
C PRO A 76 -44.95 0.54 8.54
N VAL A 77 -45.80 0.02 7.65
CA VAL A 77 -46.39 -1.31 7.78
C VAL A 77 -45.43 -2.34 7.19
N ILE A 78 -44.88 -3.19 8.04
CA ILE A 78 -44.12 -4.37 7.61
C ILE A 78 -45.10 -5.54 7.52
N THR A 79 -45.19 -6.18 6.35
CA THR A 79 -46.12 -7.29 6.09
C THR A 79 -45.33 -8.57 5.81
N LEU A 80 -45.66 -9.67 6.48
CA LEU A 80 -45.12 -10.99 6.15
C LEU A 80 -45.76 -11.47 4.84
N GLU A 81 -44.95 -11.64 3.79
CA GLU A 81 -45.41 -12.07 2.47
C GLU A 81 -45.25 -13.58 2.28
N ARG A 82 -44.13 -14.14 2.77
CA ARG A 82 -43.80 -15.55 2.61
C ARG A 82 -42.97 -16.07 3.77
N GLU A 83 -43.25 -17.28 4.19
CA GLU A 83 -42.45 -18.02 5.16
C GLU A 83 -41.87 -19.28 4.49
N GLU A 84 -40.55 -19.40 4.53
CA GLU A 84 -39.80 -20.52 3.98
C GLU A 84 -39.07 -21.25 5.10
N ARG A 85 -38.58 -22.46 4.83
CA ARG A 85 -37.91 -23.30 5.84
C ARG A 85 -36.72 -22.61 6.53
N TRP A 86 -36.01 -21.71 5.85
CA TRP A 86 -34.78 -21.09 6.35
C TRP A 86 -34.82 -19.55 6.41
N TYR A 87 -35.88 -18.92 5.91
CA TYR A 87 -36.00 -17.47 5.88
C TYR A 87 -37.45 -17.02 5.75
N ARG A 88 -37.70 -15.75 6.07
CA ARG A 88 -38.99 -15.09 5.88
C ARG A 88 -38.80 -13.89 4.96
N VAL A 89 -39.81 -13.61 4.14
CA VAL A 89 -39.84 -12.46 3.24
C VAL A 89 -40.92 -11.51 3.75
N TYR A 90 -40.52 -10.28 3.98
CA TYR A 90 -41.38 -9.19 4.40
C TYR A 90 -41.41 -8.11 3.33
N SER A 91 -42.50 -7.35 3.26
CA SER A 91 -42.62 -6.14 2.45
C SER A 91 -42.87 -4.92 3.32
N VAL A 92 -42.45 -3.75 2.83
CA VAL A 92 -42.72 -2.45 3.44
C VAL A 92 -43.36 -1.56 2.40
N ASP A 93 -44.58 -1.07 2.66
CA ASP A 93 -45.22 -0.05 1.85
C ASP A 93 -44.63 1.33 2.17
N VAL A 94 -44.17 2.05 1.15
CA VAL A 94 -43.58 3.38 1.28
C VAL A 94 -44.23 4.35 0.31
N GLN A 95 -44.79 5.43 0.88
CA GLN A 95 -45.44 6.51 0.14
C GLN A 95 -44.64 7.82 0.16
N GLN A 96 -43.51 7.87 0.87
CA GLN A 96 -42.71 9.07 1.00
C GLN A 96 -42.02 9.43 -0.31
N GLU A 97 -42.06 10.71 -0.68
CA GLU A 97 -41.51 11.18 -1.95
C GLU A 97 -39.98 11.24 -1.96
N ASP A 98 -39.33 11.46 -0.80
CA ASP A 98 -37.88 11.39 -0.70
C ASP A 98 -37.37 9.96 -1.01
N TYR A 99 -37.97 8.92 -0.42
CA TYR A 99 -37.70 7.52 -0.78
C TYR A 99 -37.91 7.26 -2.28
N ARG A 100 -39.04 7.71 -2.85
CA ARG A 100 -39.34 7.51 -4.28
C ARG A 100 -38.30 8.13 -5.19
N ARG A 101 -37.87 9.36 -4.86
CA ARG A 101 -36.81 10.05 -5.57
C ARG A 101 -35.52 9.24 -5.53
N GLU A 102 -35.12 8.74 -4.36
CA GLU A 102 -33.89 7.95 -4.22
C GLU A 102 -33.96 6.61 -4.97
N VAL A 103 -35.12 5.94 -4.98
CA VAL A 103 -35.32 4.72 -5.80
C VAL A 103 -35.18 5.04 -7.29
N ARG A 104 -35.85 6.09 -7.79
CA ARG A 104 -35.76 6.49 -9.20
C ARG A 104 -34.31 6.81 -9.59
N GLU A 105 -33.61 7.58 -8.75
CA GLU A 105 -32.23 7.95 -9.00
C GLU A 105 -31.31 6.71 -9.03
N LEU A 106 -31.42 5.81 -8.05
CA LEU A 106 -30.64 4.58 -8.01
C LEU A 106 -30.89 3.72 -9.25
N VAL A 107 -32.16 3.50 -9.63
CA VAL A 107 -32.52 2.68 -10.79
C VAL A 107 -32.00 3.28 -12.09
N LEU A 108 -32.11 4.60 -12.26
CA LEU A 108 -31.57 5.32 -13.43
C LEU A 108 -30.05 5.17 -13.53
N TRP A 109 -29.33 5.36 -12.41
CA TRP A 109 -27.88 5.21 -12.40
C TRP A 109 -27.43 3.78 -12.60
N TYR A 110 -28.15 2.81 -12.03
CA TYR A 110 -27.82 1.40 -12.20
C TYR A 110 -28.07 0.92 -13.62
N ASP A 111 -29.18 1.33 -14.26
CA ASP A 111 -29.42 1.08 -15.68
C ASP A 111 -28.31 1.70 -16.54
N ARG A 112 -27.93 2.96 -16.27
CA ARG A 112 -26.80 3.60 -16.97
C ARG A 112 -25.51 2.80 -16.79
N TYR A 113 -25.19 2.36 -15.59
CA TYR A 113 -24.00 1.53 -15.32
C TYR A 113 -24.03 0.21 -16.11
N ILE A 114 -25.16 -0.50 -16.12
CA ILE A 114 -25.31 -1.75 -16.87
C ILE A 114 -25.10 -1.49 -18.37
N ARG A 115 -25.74 -0.45 -18.92
CA ARG A 115 -25.56 -0.08 -20.33
C ARG A 115 -24.10 0.17 -20.66
N LEU A 116 -23.42 1.00 -19.87
CA LEU A 116 -22.00 1.26 -20.06
C LEU A 116 -21.17 -0.02 -19.97
N LYS A 117 -21.43 -0.90 -19.00
CA LYS A 117 -20.70 -2.17 -18.88
C LYS A 117 -20.93 -3.12 -20.06
N CYS A 118 -22.08 -3.02 -20.72
CA CYS A 118 -22.41 -3.81 -21.90
C CYS A 118 -21.91 -3.21 -23.22
N THR A 119 -21.71 -1.88 -23.29
CA THR A 119 -21.37 -1.18 -24.54
C THR A 119 -19.94 -0.65 -24.62
N CYS A 120 -19.29 -0.45 -23.48
CA CYS A 120 -17.96 0.17 -23.37
C CYS A 120 -16.92 -0.87 -22.93
N ASP A 121 -15.66 -0.59 -23.23
CA ASP A 121 -14.54 -1.28 -22.58
C ASP A 121 -14.33 -0.80 -21.13
N ASP A 122 -13.38 -1.42 -20.42
CA ASP A 122 -13.11 -1.12 -19.02
C ASP A 122 -12.57 0.31 -18.80
N GLY A 123 -11.81 0.84 -19.76
CA GLY A 123 -11.25 2.19 -19.69
C GLY A 123 -12.32 3.25 -19.90
N GLU A 124 -13.11 3.12 -20.96
CA GLU A 124 -14.26 4.00 -21.25
C GLU A 124 -15.27 4.01 -20.10
N LEU A 125 -15.58 2.83 -19.54
CA LEU A 125 -16.44 2.71 -18.37
C LEU A 125 -15.86 3.49 -17.18
N ALA A 126 -14.58 3.32 -16.88
CA ALA A 126 -13.91 4.05 -15.81
C ALA A 126 -13.94 5.58 -16.07
N GLY A 127 -13.72 6.01 -17.31
CA GLY A 127 -13.84 7.41 -17.71
C GLY A 127 -15.23 7.99 -17.42
N HIS A 128 -16.28 7.28 -17.82
CA HIS A 128 -17.65 7.71 -17.57
C HIS A 128 -18.05 7.75 -16.09
N LEU A 129 -17.51 6.84 -15.27
CA LEU A 129 -17.89 6.70 -13.87
C LEU A 129 -17.05 7.55 -12.91
N THR A 130 -15.76 7.73 -13.20
CA THR A 130 -14.81 8.34 -12.25
C THR A 130 -14.01 9.48 -12.85
N GLY A 131 -14.16 9.78 -14.14
CA GLY A 131 -13.30 10.74 -14.84
C GLY A 131 -11.88 10.21 -15.08
N TYR A 132 -11.71 8.88 -15.08
CA TYR A 132 -10.43 8.25 -15.41
C TYR A 132 -10.01 8.58 -16.86
N PRO A 133 -8.78 9.06 -17.11
CA PRO A 133 -8.33 9.43 -18.46
C PRO A 133 -7.89 8.19 -19.23
N ALA A 134 -8.85 7.41 -19.73
CA ALA A 134 -8.61 6.16 -20.44
C ALA A 134 -7.76 6.35 -21.71
N GLU A 135 -7.85 7.51 -22.35
CA GLU A 135 -7.04 7.88 -23.51
C GLU A 135 -5.53 7.90 -23.22
N LEU A 136 -5.13 8.05 -21.96
CA LEU A 136 -3.72 8.01 -21.54
C LEU A 136 -3.21 6.58 -21.35
N ASP A 137 -4.08 5.56 -21.30
CA ASP A 137 -3.67 4.15 -21.18
C ASP A 137 -2.87 3.68 -22.41
N GLU A 138 -3.01 4.34 -23.56
CA GLU A 138 -2.29 4.00 -24.79
C GLU A 138 -0.91 4.69 -24.90
N VAL A 139 -0.52 5.50 -23.90
CA VAL A 139 0.73 6.25 -23.90
C VAL A 139 1.76 5.54 -23.03
N TYR A 140 2.84 5.06 -23.67
CA TYR A 140 3.93 4.36 -23.01
C TYR A 140 5.28 5.00 -23.34
N GLY A 141 6.26 4.86 -22.43
CA GLY A 141 7.67 5.05 -22.78
C GLY A 141 8.17 3.89 -23.65
N LYS A 142 9.27 4.06 -24.38
CA LYS A 142 9.86 2.98 -25.19
C LYS A 142 10.70 2.03 -24.35
N SER A 143 11.20 2.49 -23.21
CA SER A 143 11.93 1.66 -22.24
C SER A 143 11.69 2.15 -20.81
N PHE A 144 12.12 1.34 -19.84
CA PHE A 144 12.06 1.72 -18.44
C PHE A 144 13.02 2.89 -18.14
N GLU A 145 14.17 2.96 -18.80
CA GLU A 145 15.09 4.09 -18.71
C GLU A 145 14.44 5.39 -19.17
N GLU A 146 13.73 5.38 -20.31
CA GLU A 146 13.00 6.56 -20.80
C GLU A 146 11.89 6.98 -19.84
N GLN A 147 11.12 6.02 -19.30
CA GLN A 147 10.10 6.33 -18.27
C GLN A 147 10.72 6.95 -17.02
N LYS A 148 11.83 6.39 -16.52
CA LYS A 148 12.59 6.96 -15.40
C LYS A 148 13.06 8.38 -15.70
N GLU A 149 13.66 8.61 -16.87
CA GLU A 149 14.11 9.96 -17.28
C GLU A 149 12.95 10.95 -17.32
N ASN A 150 11.78 10.55 -17.83
CA ASN A 150 10.60 11.40 -17.85
C ASN A 150 10.07 11.70 -16.44
N TRP A 151 9.96 10.68 -15.58
CA TRP A 151 9.46 10.83 -14.22
C TRP A 151 10.41 11.64 -13.34
N PHE A 152 11.73 11.44 -13.47
CA PHE A 152 12.75 12.11 -12.66
C PHE A 152 13.21 13.46 -13.23
N GLY A 153 13.19 13.66 -14.55
CA GLY A 153 13.39 14.98 -15.16
C GLY A 153 12.36 15.98 -14.66
N ALA A 154 11.15 15.49 -14.33
CA ALA A 154 10.13 16.24 -13.64
C ALA A 154 10.53 16.65 -12.21
N VAL A 155 11.41 15.91 -11.53
CA VAL A 155 11.93 16.22 -10.17
C VAL A 155 13.02 17.28 -10.24
N VAL A 156 13.92 17.23 -11.22
CA VAL A 156 15.13 18.06 -11.27
C VAL A 156 15.12 18.96 -12.51
N THR A 157 14.56 20.16 -12.41
CA THR A 157 14.77 21.21 -13.43
C THR A 157 15.79 22.24 -12.94
N ASP A 158 16.90 22.33 -13.67
CA ASP A 158 18.00 23.25 -13.41
C ASP A 158 17.69 24.63 -13.99
N SER A 159 17.98 25.69 -13.25
CA SER A 159 17.48 27.05 -13.46
C SER A 159 18.09 27.85 -14.64
N SER A 160 18.66 27.21 -15.66
CA SER A 160 19.43 27.93 -16.68
C SER A 160 18.81 28.00 -18.08
N ASN A 161 17.83 27.16 -18.44
CA ASN A 161 17.24 27.21 -19.79
C ASN A 161 15.81 26.62 -19.82
N MET A 162 14.78 27.46 -19.90
CA MET A 162 13.64 27.20 -20.79
C MET A 162 12.71 28.41 -20.92
N THR A 163 12.86 29.12 -22.04
CA THR A 163 11.71 29.47 -22.86
C THR A 163 11.41 28.23 -23.70
N ASP A 164 10.39 27.46 -23.36
CA ASP A 164 9.46 26.91 -24.35
C ASP A 164 8.41 26.00 -23.70
N ARG A 165 7.22 26.13 -24.26
CA ARG A 165 5.95 25.55 -23.83
C ARG A 165 5.97 24.04 -23.96
N VAL A 166 5.57 23.32 -22.91
CA VAL A 166 5.06 21.95 -23.03
C VAL A 166 3.60 21.98 -22.59
N GLY A 167 2.70 21.95 -23.57
CA GLY A 167 1.27 21.77 -23.36
C GLY A 167 0.94 20.30 -23.31
N PHE A 168 0.63 19.80 -22.12
CA PHE A 168 -0.29 18.68 -21.93
C PHE A 168 -1.12 19.03 -20.69
N ALA A 169 -2.42 19.23 -20.92
CA ALA A 169 -3.36 19.69 -19.93
C ALA A 169 -3.72 18.58 -18.94
N ASP A 170 -3.93 19.01 -17.70
CA ASP A 170 -4.67 18.36 -16.60
C ASP A 170 -3.96 17.42 -15.61
N CYS A 171 -2.64 17.26 -15.69
CA CYS A 171 -1.81 16.80 -14.55
C CYS A 171 -0.55 17.67 -14.31
N ALA A 172 -0.42 18.80 -15.02
CA ALA A 172 0.77 19.65 -14.99
C ALA A 172 0.80 20.55 -13.75
N LEU A 173 1.15 19.99 -12.59
CA LEU A 173 1.77 20.79 -11.54
C LEU A 173 3.07 21.39 -12.14
N PRO A 174 3.27 22.72 -12.08
CA PRO A 174 4.50 23.34 -12.60
C PRO A 174 5.73 22.70 -11.96
N ALA A 175 6.83 22.59 -12.70
CA ALA A 175 8.07 22.04 -12.19
C ALA A 175 8.43 22.70 -10.85
N ALA A 176 8.33 21.93 -9.76
CA ALA A 176 8.57 22.45 -8.43
C ALA A 176 10.08 22.73 -8.30
N LYS A 177 10.43 23.98 -7.96
CA LYS A 177 11.81 24.35 -7.67
C LYS A 177 12.23 23.66 -6.37
N ILE A 178 12.94 22.54 -6.46
CA ILE A 178 13.40 21.82 -5.27
C ILE A 178 14.54 22.60 -4.62
N CYS A 179 14.27 23.20 -3.46
CA CYS A 179 15.30 23.84 -2.66
C CYS A 179 16.07 22.78 -1.87
N GLY A 180 17.30 22.46 -2.31
CA GLY A 180 18.11 21.46 -1.62
C GLY A 180 18.37 21.75 -0.14
N ARG A 181 18.41 23.02 0.27
CA ARG A 181 18.52 23.40 1.70
C ARG A 181 17.27 23.01 2.48
N GLU A 182 16.08 23.15 1.88
CA GLU A 182 14.83 22.81 2.53
C GLU A 182 14.68 21.29 2.69
N VAL A 183 14.99 20.52 1.64
CA VAL A 183 15.01 19.05 1.73
C VAL A 183 15.91 18.59 2.87
N MET A 184 17.15 19.11 2.92
CA MET A 184 18.10 18.74 3.98
C MET A 184 17.64 19.18 5.37
N ALA A 185 16.99 20.35 5.51
CA ALA A 185 16.45 20.81 6.79
C ALA A 185 15.25 19.97 7.27
N VAL A 186 14.41 19.49 6.34
CA VAL A 186 13.31 18.58 6.68
C VAL A 186 13.85 17.23 7.14
N VAL A 187 14.87 16.68 6.48
CA VAL A 187 15.41 15.35 6.85
C VAL A 187 16.49 15.40 7.93
N GLU A 188 16.77 16.57 8.49
CA GLU A 188 17.75 16.73 9.56
C GLU A 188 17.35 15.88 10.78
N GLY A 189 18.30 15.09 11.28
CA GLY A 189 18.07 14.16 12.39
C GLY A 189 17.41 12.84 12.01
N MET A 190 16.95 12.67 10.77
CA MET A 190 16.46 11.37 10.27
C MET A 190 17.64 10.50 9.80
N GLU A 191 17.56 9.19 10.07
CA GLU A 191 18.47 8.18 9.52
C GLU A 191 18.21 8.00 8.02
N LEU A 192 19.28 7.97 7.21
CA LEU A 192 19.19 7.69 5.78
C LEU A 192 19.65 6.26 5.51
N ALA A 193 18.80 5.46 4.87
CA ALA A 193 19.09 4.09 4.48
C ALA A 193 19.03 3.89 2.96
N LEU A 194 19.93 3.07 2.40
CA LEU A 194 19.83 2.60 1.01
C LEU A 194 19.43 1.12 0.96
N GLU A 195 18.51 0.78 0.05
CA GLU A 195 18.07 -0.61 -0.17
C GLU A 195 18.92 -1.29 -1.25
N LEU A 196 19.83 -2.16 -0.82
CA LEU A 196 20.54 -3.09 -1.70
C LEU A 196 19.64 -4.31 -1.87
N ASP A 197 18.91 -4.37 -2.97
CA ASP A 197 17.79 -5.29 -3.17
C ASP A 197 18.04 -6.38 -4.23
N GLY A 198 19.27 -6.50 -4.71
CA GLY A 198 19.60 -7.54 -5.67
C GLY A 198 21.10 -7.75 -5.91
N PRO A 199 21.45 -8.82 -6.65
CA PRO A 199 22.83 -9.27 -6.84
C PRO A 199 23.79 -8.19 -7.33
N LYS A 200 23.36 -7.37 -8.30
CA LYS A 200 24.14 -6.23 -8.80
C LYS A 200 24.64 -5.33 -7.67
N TRP A 201 23.78 -4.98 -6.72
CA TRP A 201 24.10 -4.05 -5.64
C TRP A 201 24.90 -4.71 -4.52
N TYR A 202 24.65 -5.99 -4.22
CA TYR A 202 25.49 -6.76 -3.30
C TYR A 202 26.94 -6.81 -3.78
N ASP A 203 27.13 -7.14 -5.06
CA ASP A 203 28.45 -7.22 -5.68
C ASP A 203 29.15 -5.88 -5.75
N CYS A 204 28.43 -4.82 -6.14
CA CYS A 204 28.94 -3.45 -6.16
C CYS A 204 29.41 -3.04 -4.76
N TYR A 205 28.57 -3.27 -3.75
CA TYR A 205 28.90 -2.95 -2.37
C TYR A 205 30.14 -3.70 -1.89
N LEU A 206 30.28 -5.00 -2.15
CA LEU A 206 31.45 -5.76 -1.74
C LEU A 206 32.77 -5.33 -2.42
N LYS A 207 32.71 -4.80 -3.64
CA LYS A 207 33.88 -4.45 -4.46
C LYS A 207 34.36 -3.01 -4.25
N GLU A 208 33.44 -2.10 -3.93
CA GLU A 208 33.70 -0.66 -3.98
C GLU A 208 33.61 0.02 -2.61
N LYS A 209 33.98 1.30 -2.58
CA LYS A 209 33.84 2.16 -1.39
C LYS A 209 32.40 2.66 -1.29
N LEU A 210 31.90 2.81 -0.07
CA LEU A 210 30.51 3.24 0.18
C LEU A 210 30.08 4.50 -0.60
N ALA A 211 30.96 5.50 -0.71
CA ALA A 211 30.67 6.73 -1.45
C ALA A 211 30.45 6.50 -2.94
N GLU A 212 31.18 5.56 -3.54
CA GLU A 212 31.06 5.23 -4.96
C GLU A 212 29.81 4.39 -5.21
N VAL A 213 29.53 3.41 -4.33
CA VAL A 213 28.29 2.62 -4.35
C VAL A 213 27.07 3.54 -4.25
N SER A 214 27.08 4.48 -3.31
CA SER A 214 25.99 5.44 -3.11
C SER A 214 25.78 6.29 -4.38
N ARG A 215 26.86 6.83 -4.96
CA ARG A 215 26.80 7.61 -6.19
C ARG A 215 26.19 6.80 -7.34
N GLN A 216 26.69 5.59 -7.58
CA GLN A 216 26.18 4.71 -8.63
C GLN A 216 24.72 4.31 -8.41
N TYR A 217 24.30 4.09 -7.16
CA TYR A 217 22.92 3.76 -6.80
C TYR A 217 21.97 4.90 -7.17
N TRP A 218 22.27 6.13 -6.75
CA TRP A 218 21.48 7.31 -7.09
C TRP A 218 21.48 7.61 -8.59
N ASP A 219 22.64 7.48 -9.26
CA ASP A 219 22.76 7.71 -10.71
C ASP A 219 21.94 6.68 -11.52
N ALA A 220 22.01 5.39 -11.18
CA ALA A 220 21.24 4.33 -11.85
C ALA A 220 19.72 4.48 -11.64
N GLY A 221 19.33 5.03 -10.49
CA GLY A 221 17.96 5.41 -10.17
C GLY A 221 17.55 6.78 -10.72
N GLY A 222 18.36 7.43 -11.58
CA GLY A 222 18.02 8.71 -12.23
C GLY A 222 17.87 9.91 -11.28
N LEU A 223 18.28 9.75 -10.02
CA LEU A 223 18.16 10.74 -8.95
C LEU A 223 19.53 11.20 -8.42
N GLY A 224 20.61 11.00 -9.18
CA GLY A 224 21.97 11.43 -8.83
C GLY A 224 22.12 12.92 -8.48
N LYS A 225 21.24 13.77 -9.02
CA LYS A 225 21.21 15.22 -8.73
C LYS A 225 20.29 15.60 -7.56
N TYR A 226 19.50 14.66 -7.04
CA TYR A 226 18.57 14.93 -5.94
C TYR A 226 19.35 15.31 -4.66
N PRO A 227 18.87 16.25 -3.81
CA PRO A 227 19.64 16.73 -2.67
C PRO A 227 20.14 15.64 -1.71
N LEU A 228 19.35 14.57 -1.48
CA LEU A 228 19.75 13.46 -0.61
C LEU A 228 20.91 12.63 -1.16
N ALA A 229 21.16 12.64 -2.48
CA ALA A 229 22.27 11.91 -3.10
C ALA A 229 23.65 12.40 -2.64
N LYS A 230 23.72 13.59 -2.03
CA LYS A 230 24.95 14.18 -1.47
C LYS A 230 25.29 13.64 -0.08
N ARG A 231 24.37 12.94 0.58
CA ARG A 231 24.55 12.36 1.92
C ARG A 231 24.87 10.88 1.79
N LEU A 232 25.91 10.43 2.49
CA LEU A 232 26.17 8.99 2.64
C LEU A 232 25.11 8.36 3.54
N PRO A 233 24.69 7.12 3.29
CA PRO A 233 23.75 6.44 4.18
C PRO A 233 24.36 6.21 5.56
N ASP A 234 23.50 6.21 6.57
CA ASP A 234 23.80 5.76 7.92
C ASP A 234 23.57 4.23 8.05
N ARG A 235 22.71 3.68 7.19
CA ARG A 235 22.28 2.29 7.20
C ARG A 235 22.15 1.70 5.81
N ILE A 236 22.37 0.40 5.68
CA ILE A 236 22.02 -0.36 4.47
C ILE A 236 20.99 -1.43 4.76
N TYR A 237 20.02 -1.55 3.87
CA TYR A 237 19.06 -2.64 3.83
C TYR A 237 19.62 -3.67 2.86
N ILE A 238 19.71 -4.94 3.30
CA ILE A 238 20.31 -6.03 2.52
C ILE A 238 19.28 -7.15 2.39
N GLY A 239 18.96 -7.51 1.16
CA GLY A 239 17.96 -8.53 0.87
C GLY A 239 16.83 -7.95 0.03
N ASN A 240 15.80 -8.74 -0.25
CA ASN A 240 14.70 -8.32 -1.10
C ASN A 240 13.37 -8.61 -0.40
N GLN A 241 12.48 -7.62 -0.33
CA GLN A 241 11.18 -7.74 0.35
C GLN A 241 10.22 -8.70 -0.37
N PHE A 242 10.42 -8.93 -1.67
CA PHE A 242 9.41 -9.51 -2.54
C PHE A 242 9.84 -10.84 -3.16
N CYS A 243 11.09 -10.96 -3.59
CA CYS A 243 11.57 -12.10 -4.37
C CYS A 243 12.64 -12.89 -3.61
N PRO A 244 12.35 -14.15 -3.20
CA PRO A 244 13.33 -15.05 -2.59
C PRO A 244 14.58 -15.29 -3.44
N CYS A 245 14.44 -15.27 -4.77
CA CYS A 245 15.56 -15.50 -5.69
C CYS A 245 16.55 -14.32 -5.75
N LEU A 246 16.20 -13.14 -5.21
CA LEU A 246 17.09 -11.98 -5.13
C LEU A 246 17.72 -11.80 -3.75
N PHE A 247 17.39 -12.69 -2.80
CA PHE A 247 18.04 -12.70 -1.49
C PHE A 247 19.50 -13.19 -1.64
N PRO A 248 20.48 -12.57 -0.95
CA PRO A 248 21.88 -12.99 -1.05
C PRO A 248 22.08 -14.40 -0.51
N THR A 249 23.13 -15.08 -0.98
CA THR A 249 23.58 -16.33 -0.32
C THR A 249 24.09 -16.02 1.09
N ASP A 250 24.08 -17.00 1.99
CA ASP A 250 24.60 -16.84 3.36
C ASP A 250 26.03 -16.25 3.35
N GLU A 251 26.92 -16.78 2.51
CA GLU A 251 28.29 -16.28 2.38
C GLU A 251 28.33 -14.80 1.96
N GLN A 252 27.54 -14.43 0.95
CA GLN A 252 27.51 -13.05 0.46
C GLN A 252 26.93 -12.11 1.52
N LEU A 253 25.87 -12.53 2.22
CA LEU A 253 25.25 -11.79 3.33
C LEU A 253 26.26 -11.50 4.44
N PHE A 254 26.92 -12.54 4.98
CA PHE A 254 27.88 -12.35 6.08
C PHE A 254 29.08 -11.49 5.68
N ARG A 255 29.56 -11.60 4.43
CA ARG A 255 30.61 -10.71 3.92
C ARG A 255 30.16 -9.24 3.85
N MET A 256 28.90 -8.99 3.51
CA MET A 256 28.35 -7.63 3.51
C MET A 256 28.16 -7.11 4.94
N LEU A 257 27.76 -7.95 5.90
CA LEU A 257 27.69 -7.57 7.32
C LEU A 257 29.06 -7.15 7.86
N GLU A 258 30.11 -7.93 7.59
CA GLU A 258 31.48 -7.58 7.97
C GLU A 258 31.97 -6.29 7.29
N LYS A 259 31.56 -6.04 6.05
CA LYS A 259 31.91 -4.79 5.37
C LYS A 259 31.16 -3.60 5.98
N ALA A 260 29.88 -3.76 6.30
CA ALA A 260 29.07 -2.72 6.94
C ALA A 260 29.65 -2.31 8.29
N GLU A 261 30.12 -3.26 9.08
CA GLU A 261 30.83 -2.99 10.33
C GLU A 261 32.09 -2.13 10.08
N ARG A 262 32.91 -2.47 9.08
CA ARG A 262 34.10 -1.69 8.71
C ARG A 262 33.77 -0.29 8.19
N ASP A 263 32.67 -0.16 7.46
CA ASP A 263 32.19 1.11 6.91
C ASP A 263 31.43 1.94 7.96
N GLY A 264 31.20 1.40 9.17
CA GLY A 264 30.51 2.07 10.27
C GLY A 264 29.00 2.23 10.07
N LEU A 265 28.39 1.32 9.31
CA LEU A 265 26.97 1.33 8.95
C LEU A 265 26.15 0.42 9.86
N SER A 266 24.94 0.86 10.21
CA SER A 266 23.91 -0.05 10.71
C SER A 266 23.33 -0.90 9.57
N VAL A 267 22.80 -2.07 9.90
CA VAL A 267 22.26 -2.99 8.89
C VAL A 267 20.85 -3.44 9.25
N THR A 268 20.00 -3.47 8.23
CA THR A 268 18.71 -4.17 8.25
C THR A 268 18.74 -5.30 7.23
N VAL A 269 18.50 -6.55 7.65
CA VAL A 269 18.35 -7.69 6.73
C VAL A 269 16.88 -7.82 6.37
N VAL A 270 16.61 -7.90 5.07
CA VAL A 270 15.28 -7.78 4.51
C VAL A 270 14.84 -9.12 3.94
N PHE A 271 13.94 -9.79 4.63
CA PHE A 271 13.45 -11.10 4.21
C PHE A 271 12.23 -10.98 3.31
N PRO A 272 12.14 -11.78 2.23
CA PRO A 272 10.92 -11.93 1.47
C PRO A 272 9.92 -12.81 2.22
N TYR A 273 8.76 -13.07 1.60
CA TYR A 273 7.89 -14.17 2.03
C TYR A 273 8.65 -15.51 1.99
N MET A 274 8.21 -16.48 2.78
CA MET A 274 8.91 -17.75 2.93
C MET A 274 8.04 -18.91 2.43
N ALA A 275 8.56 -19.67 1.48
CA ALA A 275 7.93 -20.93 1.06
C ALA A 275 8.11 -22.01 2.13
N GLU A 276 7.13 -22.92 2.28
CA GLU A 276 7.14 -23.97 3.31
C GLU A 276 8.41 -24.84 3.28
N GLY A 277 8.90 -25.19 2.10
CA GLY A 277 10.14 -25.97 1.94
C GLY A 277 11.42 -25.24 2.36
N ALA A 278 11.38 -23.92 2.59
CA ALA A 278 12.53 -23.12 3.00
C ALA A 278 12.62 -22.90 4.53
N VAL A 279 11.63 -23.38 5.30
CA VAL A 279 11.55 -23.18 6.76
C VAL A 279 12.82 -23.66 7.48
N GLY A 280 13.35 -24.84 7.12
CA GLY A 280 14.54 -25.40 7.76
C GLY A 280 15.80 -24.53 7.56
N GLU A 281 16.05 -24.10 6.32
CA GLU A 281 17.18 -23.22 6.00
C GLU A 281 17.00 -21.82 6.63
N MET A 282 15.77 -21.30 6.66
CA MET A 282 15.49 -20.01 7.32
C MET A 282 15.82 -20.06 8.81
N LYS A 283 15.40 -21.11 9.53
CA LYS A 283 15.74 -21.27 10.95
C LYS A 283 17.25 -21.28 11.19
N LYS A 284 17.99 -21.98 10.33
CA LYS A 284 19.46 -22.04 10.40
C LYS A 284 20.09 -20.67 10.18
N LEU A 285 19.65 -19.93 9.16
CA LEU A 285 20.16 -18.59 8.88
C LEU A 285 19.88 -17.63 10.04
N LEU A 286 18.66 -17.63 10.59
CA LEU A 286 18.30 -16.80 11.75
C LEU A 286 19.19 -17.07 12.97
N MET A 287 19.49 -18.33 13.25
CA MET A 287 20.42 -18.70 14.33
C MET A 287 21.84 -18.18 14.06
N GLN A 288 22.32 -18.26 12.82
CA GLN A 288 23.64 -17.75 12.45
C GLN A 288 23.72 -16.22 12.57
N LEU A 289 22.65 -15.50 12.20
CA LEU A 289 22.56 -14.05 12.37
C LEU A 289 22.54 -13.65 13.85
N ASP A 290 21.78 -14.35 14.71
CA ASP A 290 21.79 -14.10 16.15
C ASP A 290 23.17 -14.37 16.77
N GLN A 291 23.84 -15.47 16.37
CA GLN A 291 25.20 -15.78 16.80
C GLN A 291 26.22 -14.75 16.30
N TRP A 292 26.07 -14.24 15.08
CA TRP A 292 26.94 -13.20 14.54
C TRP A 292 26.88 -11.93 15.39
N CYS A 293 25.69 -11.55 15.88
CA CYS A 293 25.51 -10.39 16.77
C CYS A 293 26.20 -10.55 18.14
N GLN A 294 26.59 -11.76 18.54
CA GLN A 294 27.28 -12.03 19.81
C GLN A 294 28.81 -11.90 19.70
N LYS A 295 29.37 -11.83 18.49
CA LYS A 295 30.83 -11.73 18.29
C LYS A 295 31.35 -10.37 18.76
N PRO A 296 32.47 -10.29 19.52
CA PRO A 296 33.05 -9.01 19.91
C PRO A 296 33.28 -8.12 18.69
N GLY A 297 32.71 -6.91 18.67
CA GLY A 297 32.81 -6.00 17.53
C GLY A 297 34.25 -5.55 17.24
N ILE A 298 34.48 -5.10 16.01
CA ILE A 298 35.78 -4.55 15.58
C ILE A 298 35.87 -3.09 16.06
N GLU A 299 36.86 -2.76 16.89
CA GLU A 299 37.20 -1.37 17.20
C GLU A 299 37.67 -0.68 15.92
N THR A 300 36.94 0.34 15.45
CA THR A 300 37.33 1.14 14.27
C THR A 300 37.82 2.52 14.70
N HIS A 301 38.95 2.95 14.15
CA HIS A 301 39.58 4.25 14.43
C HIS A 301 38.81 5.46 13.84
N VAL A 302 37.69 5.22 13.13
CA VAL A 302 37.04 6.22 12.28
C VAL A 302 36.03 7.08 13.07
N ASN A 303 35.54 6.62 14.23
CA ASN A 303 34.61 7.38 15.09
C ASN A 303 34.91 7.19 16.60
N PRO A 304 35.92 7.88 17.16
CA PRO A 304 36.26 7.78 18.58
C PRO A 304 35.12 8.36 19.43
N GLY A 305 34.51 7.54 20.29
CA GLY A 305 33.41 7.93 21.18
C GLY A 305 32.02 7.41 20.79
N LYS A 306 31.88 6.74 19.64
CA LYS A 306 30.72 5.89 19.32
C LYS A 306 31.10 4.43 19.59
N ASN A 307 31.28 4.08 20.86
CA ASN A 307 31.31 2.68 21.26
C ASN A 307 29.88 2.15 21.28
N ARG A 308 29.52 1.33 20.31
CA ARG A 308 28.51 0.27 20.43
C ARG A 308 28.92 -0.73 19.33
N HIS A 309 28.97 -2.03 19.56
CA HIS A 309 27.92 -2.92 19.04
C HIS A 309 26.59 -2.22 18.59
N LEU A 310 26.66 -1.17 17.76
CA LEU A 310 25.65 -0.11 17.56
C LEU A 310 24.40 -0.65 16.85
N GLU A 311 23.36 -0.89 17.65
CA GLU A 311 22.02 -1.33 17.25
C GLU A 311 22.00 -2.77 16.75
N LYS A 312 21.33 -3.65 17.51
CA LYS A 312 21.10 -5.05 17.13
C LYS A 312 20.74 -5.13 15.65
N LEU A 313 21.28 -6.13 14.96
CA LEU A 313 20.93 -6.38 13.56
C LEU A 313 19.40 -6.43 13.44
N GLU A 314 18.87 -5.57 12.59
CA GLU A 314 17.44 -5.42 12.43
C GLU A 314 16.97 -6.35 11.31
N LEU A 315 15.88 -7.08 11.53
CA LEU A 315 15.30 -7.98 10.55
C LEU A 315 13.94 -7.44 10.13
N VAL A 316 13.79 -7.07 8.86
CA VAL A 316 12.48 -6.82 8.26
C VAL A 316 11.86 -8.17 7.91
N ILE A 317 10.74 -8.47 8.56
CA ILE A 317 9.98 -9.70 8.37
C ILE A 317 8.73 -9.42 7.54
N ASN A 318 8.54 -10.21 6.49
CA ASN A 318 7.38 -10.12 5.60
C ASN A 318 6.45 -11.35 5.69
N ASP A 319 6.76 -12.28 6.59
CA ASP A 319 6.01 -13.50 6.85
C ASP A 319 5.84 -13.70 8.36
N LEU A 320 4.60 -13.91 8.82
CA LEU A 320 4.32 -14.10 10.26
C LEU A 320 4.92 -15.39 10.81
N GLY A 321 5.19 -16.39 9.96
CA GLY A 321 5.92 -17.59 10.37
C GLY A 321 7.31 -17.26 10.92
N MET A 322 7.94 -16.18 10.45
CA MET A 322 9.24 -15.75 10.98
C MET A 322 9.15 -15.16 12.39
N VAL A 323 8.02 -14.54 12.78
CA VAL A 323 7.78 -14.11 14.17
C VAL A 323 7.79 -15.33 15.08
N VAL A 324 7.03 -16.36 14.71
CA VAL A 324 6.93 -17.61 15.47
C VAL A 324 8.30 -18.28 15.56
N MET A 325 9.08 -18.30 14.47
CA MET A 325 10.45 -18.83 14.50
C MET A 325 11.38 -18.05 15.42
N ALA A 326 11.29 -16.72 15.42
CA ALA A 326 12.13 -15.90 16.28
C ALA A 326 11.87 -16.19 17.77
N GLU A 327 10.61 -16.41 18.13
CA GLU A 327 10.19 -16.83 19.48
C GLU A 327 10.68 -18.26 19.79
N GLU A 328 10.40 -19.23 18.92
CA GLU A 328 10.79 -20.64 19.08
C GLU A 328 12.31 -20.81 19.27
N LEU A 329 13.09 -20.10 18.45
CA LEU A 329 14.55 -20.11 18.47
C LEU A 329 15.13 -19.23 19.58
N LYS A 330 14.30 -18.47 20.29
CA LYS A 330 14.68 -17.55 21.37
C LYS A 330 15.76 -16.56 20.93
N LEU A 331 15.57 -15.95 19.76
CA LEU A 331 16.50 -14.97 19.20
C LEU A 331 16.45 -13.70 20.08
N LYS A 332 17.57 -13.35 20.72
CA LYS A 332 17.64 -12.25 21.70
C LYS A 332 18.50 -11.08 21.23
N ASN A 333 19.35 -11.31 20.23
CA ASN A 333 20.35 -10.35 19.78
C ASN A 333 19.93 -9.63 18.49
N LEU A 334 18.72 -9.91 18.01
CA LEU A 334 18.11 -9.33 16.82
C LEU A 334 16.96 -8.39 17.22
N THR A 335 16.68 -7.43 16.35
CA THR A 335 15.49 -6.56 16.45
C THR A 335 14.57 -6.85 15.28
N LEU A 336 13.26 -6.95 15.51
CA LEU A 336 12.29 -7.24 14.46
C LEU A 336 11.58 -5.96 14.00
N SER A 337 11.47 -5.82 12.68
CA SER A 337 10.69 -4.79 11.98
C SER A 337 9.58 -5.44 11.17
N MET A 338 8.36 -4.91 11.26
CA MET A 338 7.23 -5.32 10.43
C MET A 338 7.42 -4.77 9.02
N GLY A 339 7.64 -5.65 8.05
CA GLY A 339 7.84 -5.27 6.66
C GLY A 339 6.57 -4.80 5.94
N THR A 340 6.78 -4.23 4.74
CA THR A 340 5.74 -3.60 3.93
C THR A 340 4.63 -4.58 3.49
N LEU A 341 4.92 -5.89 3.37
CA LEU A 341 3.94 -6.92 3.01
C LEU A 341 2.97 -7.25 4.16
N LEU A 342 3.42 -7.08 5.40
CA LEU A 342 2.56 -7.22 6.58
C LEU A 342 1.80 -5.91 6.86
N ASN A 343 2.40 -4.75 6.56
CA ASN A 343 1.76 -3.43 6.66
C ASN A 343 0.79 -3.17 5.49
N ARG A 344 -0.34 -3.88 5.48
CA ARG A 344 -1.30 -3.87 4.37
C ARG A 344 -2.04 -2.53 4.26
N ARG A 345 -2.11 -2.01 3.03
CA ARG A 345 -2.86 -0.81 2.65
C ARG A 345 -3.39 -0.95 1.22
N ARG A 346 -4.33 -0.07 0.85
CA ARG A 346 -4.77 0.06 -0.55
C ARG A 346 -3.78 0.93 -1.31
N LYS A 347 -2.97 0.32 -2.16
CA LYS A 347 -1.93 0.98 -2.93
C LYS A 347 -2.22 0.79 -4.42
N ASP A 348 -2.71 1.83 -5.07
CA ASP A 348 -2.93 1.83 -6.51
C ASP A 348 -2.90 3.29 -7.02
N PRO A 349 -2.09 3.63 -8.03
CA PRO A 349 -2.03 4.99 -8.58
C PRO A 349 -3.38 5.53 -9.06
N ARG A 350 -4.30 4.64 -9.45
CA ARG A 350 -5.63 5.02 -9.92
C ARG A 350 -6.54 5.48 -8.79
N MET A 351 -6.14 5.31 -7.53
CA MET A 351 -6.91 5.78 -6.37
C MET A 351 -7.12 7.29 -6.36
N VAL A 352 -6.29 8.06 -7.09
CA VAL A 352 -6.50 9.50 -7.28
C VAL A 352 -7.81 9.82 -8.01
N TYR A 353 -8.29 8.91 -8.86
CA TYR A 353 -9.56 9.05 -9.59
C TYR A 353 -10.76 8.51 -8.81
N LYS A 354 -10.54 7.86 -7.65
CA LYS A 354 -11.64 7.29 -6.88
C LYS A 354 -12.54 8.39 -6.30
N LEU A 355 -13.85 8.23 -6.50
CA LEU A 355 -14.89 9.07 -5.88
C LEU A 355 -15.15 8.69 -4.42
N GLY A 356 -15.66 9.65 -3.64
CA GLY A 356 -15.97 9.51 -2.22
C GLY A 356 -14.86 9.97 -1.28
N LYS A 357 -15.02 9.68 0.02
CA LYS A 357 -14.11 10.13 1.10
C LYS A 357 -12.75 9.43 1.02
N LYS A 358 -11.74 10.12 0.51
CA LYS A 358 -10.37 9.61 0.36
C LYS A 358 -9.62 9.53 1.69
N GLU A 359 -10.06 10.27 2.69
CA GLU A 359 -9.48 10.30 4.04
C GLU A 359 -9.53 8.91 4.72
N LEU A 360 -10.47 8.05 4.28
CA LEU A 360 -10.57 6.67 4.74
C LEU A 360 -9.35 5.81 4.35
N PHE A 361 -8.50 6.24 3.42
CA PHE A 361 -7.24 5.56 3.09
C PHE A 361 -6.09 5.96 4.00
N ASN A 362 -6.25 7.06 4.75
CA ASN A 362 -5.20 7.59 5.64
C ASN A 362 -4.89 6.61 6.76
N GLU A 363 -5.83 5.76 7.14
CA GLU A 363 -5.69 4.79 8.22
C GLU A 363 -5.61 3.34 7.71
N ASN A 364 -5.03 2.47 8.53
CA ASN A 364 -5.03 1.02 8.39
C ASN A 364 -5.11 0.36 9.79
N SER A 365 -4.89 -0.96 9.85
CA SER A 365 -4.96 -1.71 11.11
C SER A 365 -4.01 -1.18 12.19
N LEU A 366 -2.86 -0.59 11.82
CA LEU A 366 -1.91 -0.01 12.77
C LEU A 366 -2.43 1.28 13.42
N ASN A 367 -3.53 1.87 12.96
CA ASN A 367 -4.18 2.98 13.66
C ASN A 367 -5.01 2.48 14.86
N ALA A 368 -5.31 1.19 14.95
CA ALA A 368 -5.93 0.59 16.13
C ALA A 368 -4.88 0.36 17.25
N GLU A 369 -5.13 0.94 18.43
CA GLU A 369 -4.21 0.86 19.58
C GLU A 369 -3.95 -0.59 20.03
N PHE A 370 -5.01 -1.40 20.17
CA PHE A 370 -4.88 -2.80 20.58
C PHE A 370 -3.99 -3.59 19.61
N TYR A 371 -4.05 -3.30 18.31
CA TYR A 371 -3.25 -3.99 17.31
C TYR A 371 -1.78 -3.57 17.40
N ARG A 372 -1.48 -2.28 17.61
CA ARG A 372 -0.09 -1.83 17.86
C ARG A 372 0.48 -2.46 19.12
N GLN A 373 -0.29 -2.52 20.21
CA GLN A 373 0.15 -3.18 21.44
C GLN A 373 0.42 -4.67 21.22
N TYR A 374 -0.43 -5.36 20.45
CA TYR A 374 -0.22 -6.76 20.07
C TYR A 374 1.06 -6.95 19.23
N VAL A 375 1.26 -6.14 18.18
CA VAL A 375 2.47 -6.14 17.34
C VAL A 375 3.74 -5.92 18.17
N ARG A 376 3.70 -5.00 19.13
CA ARG A 376 4.83 -4.72 20.03
C ARG A 376 5.08 -5.87 20.99
N ASN A 377 4.07 -6.27 21.74
CA ASN A 377 4.25 -7.10 22.93
C ASN A 377 4.30 -8.59 22.60
N GLU A 378 3.48 -9.03 21.63
CA GLU A 378 3.38 -10.44 21.25
C GLU A 378 4.34 -10.78 20.11
N TRP A 379 4.53 -9.89 19.14
CA TRP A 379 5.46 -10.12 18.02
C TRP A 379 6.86 -9.57 18.26
N ASN A 380 7.08 -8.86 19.37
CA ASN A 380 8.35 -8.22 19.71
C ASN A 380 8.88 -7.32 18.56
N ILE A 381 7.96 -6.66 17.87
CA ILE A 381 8.28 -5.75 16.76
C ILE A 381 8.50 -4.35 17.31
N HIS A 382 9.63 -3.74 16.94
CA HIS A 382 10.03 -2.42 17.42
C HIS A 382 9.98 -1.34 16.35
N ARG A 383 9.76 -1.72 15.09
CA ARG A 383 9.66 -0.80 13.96
C ARG A 383 8.68 -1.27 12.90
N VAL A 384 8.02 -0.34 12.22
CA VAL A 384 7.14 -0.61 11.07
C VAL A 384 7.72 0.06 9.84
N GLU A 385 7.81 -0.68 8.74
CA GLU A 385 8.15 -0.16 7.42
C GLU A 385 6.89 0.34 6.69
N TRP A 386 6.90 1.60 6.28
CA TRP A 386 5.86 2.25 5.48
C TRP A 386 6.39 2.55 4.08
N GLU A 387 5.51 2.77 3.10
CA GLU A 387 5.90 3.24 1.76
C GLU A 387 5.13 4.51 1.41
N SER A 388 5.76 5.46 0.73
CA SER A 388 5.07 6.63 0.16
C SER A 388 4.16 6.19 -0.98
N CYS A 389 2.87 6.52 -0.97
CA CYS A 389 1.90 5.96 -1.93
C CYS A 389 0.89 6.97 -2.51
N GLY A 390 1.29 8.24 -2.67
CA GLY A 390 0.53 9.25 -3.40
C GLY A 390 -0.73 9.79 -2.70
N TYR A 391 -0.94 9.43 -1.43
CA TYR A 391 -1.98 10.01 -0.57
C TYR A 391 -1.48 10.15 0.87
N GLN A 392 -2.13 11.00 1.66
CA GLN A 392 -1.73 11.26 3.04
C GLN A 392 -1.91 10.01 3.91
N GLN A 393 -0.92 9.72 4.75
CA GLN A 393 -0.95 8.59 5.65
C GLN A 393 -0.94 9.08 7.10
N ASN A 394 -1.80 8.49 7.93
CA ASN A 394 -1.76 8.60 9.39
C ASN A 394 -0.87 7.46 9.90
N ILE A 395 0.39 7.76 10.21
CA ILE A 395 1.39 6.85 10.78
C ILE A 395 1.07 6.52 12.25
N GLY A 396 0.11 7.24 12.85
CA GLY A 396 -0.25 7.11 14.25
C GLY A 396 0.47 8.10 15.16
N GLY A 397 1.42 8.90 14.65
CA GLY A 397 2.14 9.94 15.41
C GLY A 397 3.25 9.40 16.33
N ARG A 398 4.09 10.30 16.85
CA ARG A 398 4.82 10.07 18.12
C ARG A 398 3.76 9.99 19.21
N GLN A 399 3.28 8.79 19.50
CA GLN A 399 2.38 8.61 20.62
C GLN A 399 3.22 8.70 21.88
N ASP A 400 3.28 9.91 22.42
CA ASP A 400 3.76 10.22 23.76
C ASP A 400 2.81 9.52 24.75
N PHE A 401 3.01 8.23 24.96
CA PHE A 401 2.42 7.55 26.11
C PHE A 401 3.09 8.17 27.35
N PHE A 402 2.30 8.77 28.23
CA PHE A 402 2.74 9.14 29.56
C PHE A 402 3.17 7.85 30.29
N GLY A 403 4.43 7.48 30.15
CA GLY A 403 5.05 6.27 30.71
C GLY A 403 6.31 5.93 29.92
N ASP A 404 7.33 5.39 30.58
CA ASP A 404 8.68 5.14 30.04
C ASP A 404 8.76 4.09 28.88
N ASP A 405 7.66 3.81 28.18
CA ASP A 405 7.54 2.83 27.09
C ASP A 405 7.64 3.52 25.71
N ALA A 406 8.87 3.64 25.19
CA ALA A 406 9.14 4.19 23.85
C ALA A 406 8.31 3.47 22.77
N GLY A 407 7.41 4.14 22.04
CA GLY A 407 6.51 3.55 21.02
C GLY A 407 7.20 2.75 19.89
N ILE A 408 6.42 2.24 18.91
CA ILE A 408 6.99 1.54 17.75
C ILE A 408 7.57 2.58 16.77
N ALA A 409 8.84 2.46 16.41
CA ALA A 409 9.50 3.36 15.46
C ALA A 409 8.94 3.16 14.03
N SER A 410 9.15 4.13 13.14
CA SER A 410 8.63 4.04 11.77
C SER A 410 9.67 4.48 10.74
N SER A 411 9.79 3.68 9.69
CA SER A 411 10.57 3.99 8.49
C SER A 411 9.62 4.29 7.33
N ILE A 412 10.02 5.16 6.40
CA ILE A 412 9.29 5.38 5.14
C ILE A 412 10.20 5.08 3.94
N HIS A 413 9.79 4.14 3.11
CA HIS A 413 10.40 3.84 1.81
C HIS A 413 9.93 4.85 0.78
N ILE A 414 10.89 5.42 0.05
CA ILE A 414 10.66 6.40 -1.02
C ILE A 414 11.62 6.11 -2.19
N PRO A 415 11.26 6.50 -3.42
CA PRO A 415 9.97 7.00 -3.87
C PRO A 415 9.06 5.90 -4.45
N TYR A 416 9.59 4.70 -4.67
CA TYR A 416 8.81 3.59 -5.18
C TYR A 416 8.04 2.89 -4.06
N TYR A 417 6.82 2.47 -4.38
CA TYR A 417 5.98 1.65 -3.51
C TYR A 417 5.38 0.47 -4.25
N GLN A 418 5.26 -0.65 -3.56
CA GLN A 418 4.69 -1.87 -4.08
C GLN A 418 3.16 -1.77 -4.15
N THR A 419 2.58 -2.09 -5.30
CA THR A 419 1.11 -2.13 -5.50
C THR A 419 0.59 -3.56 -5.50
N ASN A 420 1.35 -4.49 -6.08
CA ASN A 420 1.04 -5.91 -6.08
C ASN A 420 2.31 -6.76 -6.12
N THR A 421 2.27 -7.96 -5.54
CA THR A 421 3.35 -8.94 -5.57
C THR A 421 2.75 -10.34 -5.61
N SER A 422 3.45 -11.26 -6.30
CA SER A 422 3.06 -12.65 -6.46
C SER A 422 4.16 -13.57 -5.95
N GLU A 423 3.78 -14.75 -5.46
CA GLU A 423 4.75 -15.82 -5.18
C GLU A 423 5.51 -16.25 -6.45
N TYR A 424 4.88 -16.15 -7.61
CA TYR A 424 5.51 -16.52 -8.87
C TYR A 424 5.96 -15.30 -9.68
N CYS A 425 7.14 -15.43 -10.28
CA CYS A 425 7.73 -14.36 -11.07
C CYS A 425 7.08 -14.27 -12.45
N THR A 426 6.20 -13.29 -12.62
CA THR A 426 5.53 -13.00 -13.90
C THR A 426 6.54 -12.66 -15.00
N LEU A 427 7.61 -11.95 -14.67
CA LEU A 427 8.67 -11.62 -15.63
C LEU A 427 9.44 -12.88 -16.09
N TYR A 428 9.67 -13.82 -15.19
CA TYR A 428 10.24 -15.11 -15.58
C TYR A 428 9.31 -15.86 -16.52
N ALA A 429 8.01 -15.93 -16.21
CA ALA A 429 7.03 -16.64 -17.01
C ALA A 429 6.97 -16.13 -18.46
N ILE A 430 6.94 -14.80 -18.66
CA ILE A 430 6.95 -14.24 -20.03
C ILE A 430 8.28 -14.53 -20.75
N CYS A 431 9.43 -14.37 -20.08
CA CYS A 431 10.74 -14.52 -20.72
C CYS A 431 11.08 -15.98 -21.03
N ALA A 432 10.70 -16.92 -20.15
CA ALA A 432 11.02 -18.34 -20.30
C ALA A 432 9.93 -19.11 -21.05
N ASN A 433 8.65 -18.78 -20.83
CA ASN A 433 7.52 -19.57 -21.32
C ASN A 433 6.73 -18.84 -22.43
N GLY A 434 7.06 -17.59 -22.74
CA GLY A 434 6.36 -16.77 -23.75
C GLY A 434 4.97 -16.31 -23.31
N ASP A 435 4.59 -16.53 -22.06
CA ASP A 435 3.26 -16.22 -21.53
C ASP A 435 3.34 -15.88 -20.04
N SER A 436 2.90 -14.68 -19.67
CA SER A 436 2.89 -14.19 -18.29
C SER A 436 1.93 -14.95 -17.37
N GLY A 437 0.94 -15.66 -17.92
CA GLY A 437 -0.01 -16.50 -17.17
C GLY A 437 0.54 -17.89 -16.82
N LYS A 438 1.58 -18.37 -17.54
CA LYS A 438 2.19 -19.69 -17.30
C LYS A 438 3.27 -19.62 -16.23
N GLN A 439 2.84 -19.29 -15.02
CA GLN A 439 3.71 -19.09 -13.87
C GLN A 439 3.97 -20.41 -13.14
N ASN A 440 5.24 -20.66 -12.80
CA ASN A 440 5.69 -21.82 -12.02
C ASN A 440 6.77 -21.37 -11.03
N ARG A 441 7.07 -22.20 -10.03
CA ARG A 441 8.18 -21.97 -9.12
C ARG A 441 9.51 -21.96 -9.88
N VAL A 442 10.34 -20.96 -9.64
CA VAL A 442 11.66 -20.81 -10.27
C VAL A 442 12.72 -21.46 -9.39
N GLU A 443 13.40 -22.47 -9.91
CA GLU A 443 14.52 -23.12 -9.20
C GLU A 443 15.86 -22.44 -9.48
N HIS A 444 16.07 -21.99 -10.72
CA HIS A 444 17.29 -21.33 -11.16
C HIS A 444 16.94 -19.98 -11.78
N CYS A 445 17.09 -18.90 -11.02
CA CYS A 445 16.74 -17.56 -11.47
C CYS A 445 17.83 -16.97 -12.38
N PRO A 446 17.53 -16.61 -13.64
CA PRO A 446 18.46 -15.95 -14.55
C PRO A 446 18.52 -14.42 -14.35
N HIS A 447 17.84 -13.89 -13.32
CA HIS A 447 17.75 -12.46 -13.00
C HIS A 447 17.29 -11.58 -14.17
N TYR A 448 16.24 -12.01 -14.90
CA TYR A 448 15.66 -11.20 -16.00
C TYR A 448 15.27 -9.78 -15.57
N CYS A 449 14.91 -9.58 -14.31
CA CYS A 449 14.60 -8.27 -13.74
C CYS A 449 15.76 -7.27 -13.73
N GLU A 450 17.00 -7.69 -13.99
CA GLU A 450 18.13 -6.77 -14.19
C GLU A 450 18.12 -6.11 -15.57
N LYS A 451 17.40 -6.70 -16.54
CA LYS A 451 17.42 -6.27 -17.95
C LYS A 451 16.04 -5.91 -18.50
N TYR A 452 15.00 -6.52 -17.95
CA TYR A 452 13.64 -6.40 -18.47
C TYR A 452 12.68 -5.93 -17.37
N ALA A 453 11.66 -5.21 -17.80
CA ALA A 453 10.54 -4.76 -16.99
C ALA A 453 9.28 -4.70 -17.87
N PHE A 454 8.11 -4.86 -17.25
CA PHE A 454 6.84 -4.58 -17.90
C PHE A 454 6.54 -3.10 -17.82
N LEU A 455 6.39 -2.45 -18.97
CA LEU A 455 5.94 -1.07 -19.04
C LEU A 455 4.43 -1.02 -18.81
N TYR A 456 4.01 -0.03 -18.04
CA TYR A 456 2.61 0.34 -17.87
C TYR A 456 2.39 1.74 -18.45
N PRO A 457 1.13 2.14 -18.66
CA PRO A 457 0.82 3.48 -19.14
C PRO A 457 1.52 4.57 -18.32
N ASP A 458 2.08 5.57 -19.00
CA ASP A 458 3.01 6.52 -18.40
C ASP A 458 2.38 7.37 -17.30
N HIS A 459 1.10 7.75 -17.45
CA HIS A 459 0.39 8.55 -16.45
C HIS A 459 0.19 7.80 -15.12
N LEU A 460 0.21 6.46 -15.11
CA LEU A 460 0.12 5.66 -13.88
C LEU A 460 1.44 5.66 -13.10
N LYS A 461 2.56 5.97 -13.76
CA LYS A 461 3.91 5.90 -13.18
C LYS A 461 4.20 4.54 -12.53
N MET A 462 3.83 3.47 -13.24
CA MET A 462 3.94 2.09 -12.79
C MET A 462 4.94 1.31 -13.61
N ILE A 463 5.54 0.29 -12.98
CA ILE A 463 6.44 -0.64 -13.63
C ILE A 463 6.27 -2.04 -13.02
N GLY A 464 6.32 -3.08 -13.86
CA GLY A 464 6.41 -4.46 -13.39
C GLY A 464 7.85 -4.95 -13.40
N LYS A 465 8.39 -5.35 -12.25
CA LYS A 465 9.76 -5.87 -12.10
C LYS A 465 9.74 -7.18 -11.33
N GLY A 466 10.30 -8.23 -11.93
CA GLY A 466 10.31 -9.57 -11.33
C GLY A 466 8.91 -10.12 -11.08
N ASN A 467 8.59 -10.37 -9.81
CA ASN A 467 7.30 -10.86 -9.33
C ASN A 467 6.36 -9.76 -8.81
N SER A 468 6.73 -8.49 -8.98
CA SER A 468 6.06 -7.37 -8.31
C SER A 468 5.75 -6.21 -9.26
N LEU A 469 4.72 -5.45 -8.90
CA LEU A 469 4.36 -4.18 -9.51
C LEU A 469 4.70 -3.06 -8.54
N PHE A 470 5.34 -2.03 -9.08
CA PHE A 470 5.75 -0.84 -8.36
C PHE A 470 5.11 0.37 -8.99
N ALA A 471 4.78 1.34 -8.17
CA ALA A 471 4.38 2.67 -8.58
C ALA A 471 5.35 3.69 -8.00
N PHE A 472 5.44 4.85 -8.64
CA PHE A 472 6.37 5.91 -8.26
C PHE A 472 5.61 7.12 -7.69
N ASP A 473 5.85 7.42 -6.42
CA ASP A 473 5.35 8.63 -5.78
C ASP A 473 6.26 9.81 -6.15
N LEU A 474 5.80 10.63 -7.09
CA LEU A 474 6.54 11.83 -7.50
C LEU A 474 6.41 12.97 -6.48
N GLU A 475 5.31 13.02 -5.76
CA GLU A 475 4.98 14.14 -4.87
C GLU A 475 5.83 14.13 -3.61
N ILE A 476 6.20 12.95 -3.10
CA ILE A 476 7.10 12.83 -1.94
C ILE A 476 8.48 13.47 -2.18
N LEU A 477 8.95 13.51 -3.43
CA LEU A 477 10.22 14.13 -3.80
C LEU A 477 10.10 15.64 -4.06
N ARG A 478 8.93 16.10 -4.52
CA ARG A 478 8.69 17.50 -4.91
C ARG A 478 8.15 18.36 -3.79
N ASN A 479 7.30 17.81 -2.93
CA ASN A 479 6.62 18.54 -1.87
C ASN A 479 7.22 18.21 -0.49
N GLN A 480 8.02 19.13 0.03
CA GLN A 480 8.72 18.95 1.31
C GLN A 480 7.76 18.96 2.50
N GLU A 481 6.52 19.47 2.36
CA GLU A 481 5.51 19.38 3.42
C GLU A 481 5.09 17.93 3.67
N ILE A 482 5.10 17.06 2.66
CA ILE A 482 4.78 15.64 2.82
C ILE A 482 5.83 14.96 3.70
N LEU A 483 7.12 15.16 3.39
CA LEU A 483 8.22 14.64 4.23
C LEU A 483 8.21 15.24 5.64
N ARG A 484 7.90 16.54 5.76
CA ARG A 484 7.78 17.22 7.06
C ARG A 484 6.66 16.61 7.90
N ASN A 485 5.51 16.34 7.30
CA ASN A 485 4.38 15.68 7.95
C ASN A 485 4.76 14.27 8.45
N TYR A 486 5.46 13.47 7.64
CA TYR A 486 5.95 12.15 8.09
C TYR A 486 6.88 12.28 9.30
N ARG A 487 7.82 13.24 9.28
CA ARG A 487 8.72 13.49 10.41
C ARG A 487 7.97 13.91 11.66
N GLU A 488 7.00 14.83 11.54
CA GLU A 488 6.15 15.28 12.65
C GLU A 488 5.31 14.14 13.23
N GLN A 489 4.90 13.18 12.40
CA GLN A 489 4.24 11.97 12.82
C GLN A 489 5.20 10.90 13.41
N GLY A 490 6.48 11.21 13.59
CA GLY A 490 7.44 10.33 14.28
C GLY A 490 8.22 9.37 13.38
N VAL A 491 8.14 9.52 12.05
CA VAL A 491 9.05 8.80 11.16
C VAL A 491 10.48 9.33 11.38
N ASP A 492 11.40 8.43 11.68
CA ASP A 492 12.79 8.75 12.00
C ASP A 492 13.80 8.19 10.98
N ARG A 493 13.34 7.38 10.03
CA ARG A 493 14.17 6.76 8.98
C ARG A 493 13.57 6.94 7.60
N LEU A 494 14.39 7.40 6.66
CA LEU A 494 14.10 7.38 5.22
C LEU A 494 14.83 6.19 4.59
N VAL A 495 14.10 5.34 3.89
CA VAL A 495 14.65 4.22 3.12
C VAL A 495 14.55 4.55 1.64
N ILE A 496 15.69 4.60 0.96
CA ILE A 496 15.74 4.90 -0.46
C ILE A 496 15.69 3.60 -1.25
N HIS A 497 14.60 3.41 -2.00
CA HIS A 497 14.35 2.26 -2.84
C HIS A 497 14.22 2.73 -4.30
N LEU A 498 15.21 2.41 -5.16
CA LEU A 498 15.29 2.89 -6.55
C LEU A 498 15.13 1.78 -7.62
N LEU A 499 14.66 0.59 -7.20
CA LEU A 499 14.41 -0.61 -8.01
C LEU A 499 15.62 -1.30 -8.64
#